data_AF-A0A8C6SHE7-F1
#
_entry.id   AF-A0A8C6SHE7-F1
#
_cell.length_a   1.000
_cell.length_b   1.000
_cell.length_c   1.000
_cell.angle_alpha   90.00
_cell.angle_beta   90.00
_cell.angle_gamma   90.00
#
_symmetry.space_group_name_H-M   'P 1'
#
loop_
_entity.id
_entity.type
_entity.pdbx_description
1 polymer ?
#
loop_
_entity_poly.entity_id
_entity_poly.type
_entity_poly.pdbx_seq_one_letter_code
_entity_poly.pdbx_strand_id
1 'polypeptide(L)'
;MRLCGRLRTHIAESEEFEDFAEQTEMAEDLAEQMEIMGDIIDGGINIGELIAKVFPTDHQCSVQIYNWCSKYTLRNQKQHTDTGLCAEPLPPTIKPDSSGKGLFSKTPHAPRGSGGVFTYDLYNTDKKKCEGRMAVLYKVPYDLNLRSIIFAIGIMDMATECDKHLFHNMYKKAPHMFVRGKAGGSSLEFESFVTIRANMSNSGKAVMKIEIIKCQEQEEMTRDSFHS
;
A
#
# COMPACT_ATOMS: atom_id res chain seq x y z
N MET A 1 -29.93 4.78 27.80
CA MET A 1 -28.54 4.32 27.52
C MET A 1 -28.59 2.95 26.87
N ARG A 2 -27.74 2.73 25.86
CA ARG A 2 -27.45 1.46 25.15
C ARG A 2 -28.45 0.99 24.08
N LEU A 3 -28.25 1.51 22.87
CA LEU A 3 -28.45 0.78 21.61
C LEU A 3 -27.29 1.14 20.67
N CYS A 4 -26.16 0.44 20.76
CA CYS A 4 -25.07 0.62 19.78
C CYS A 4 -24.15 -0.62 19.74
N GLY A 5 -24.73 -1.83 19.63
CA GLY A 5 -23.96 -3.07 19.58
C GLY A 5 -24.34 -4.06 18.47
N ARG A 6 -25.48 -3.88 17.79
CA ARG A 6 -26.07 -4.95 16.97
C ARG A 6 -26.15 -4.68 15.46
N LEU A 7 -25.81 -3.48 15.00
CA LEU A 7 -25.81 -3.16 13.56
C LEU A 7 -24.47 -3.43 12.86
N ARG A 8 -23.35 -3.53 13.61
CA ARG A 8 -22.01 -3.71 13.02
C ARG A 8 -21.69 -5.15 12.62
N THR A 9 -22.32 -6.14 13.25
CA THR A 9 -22.08 -7.56 12.95
C THR A 9 -22.76 -7.98 11.64
N HIS A 10 -23.98 -7.51 11.38
CA HIS A 10 -24.70 -7.84 10.14
C HIS A 10 -24.01 -7.31 8.88
N ILE A 11 -23.36 -6.14 8.94
CA ILE A 11 -22.63 -5.59 7.79
C ILE A 11 -21.36 -6.41 7.51
N ALA A 12 -20.65 -6.87 8.54
CA ALA A 12 -19.44 -7.68 8.33
C ALA A 12 -19.79 -9.08 7.78
N GLU A 13 -20.89 -9.68 8.24
CA GLU A 13 -21.35 -10.99 7.75
C GLU A 13 -21.89 -10.92 6.32
N SER A 14 -22.57 -9.83 5.94
CA SER A 14 -23.00 -9.64 4.54
C SER A 14 -21.83 -9.44 3.59
N GLU A 15 -20.76 -8.77 4.05
CA GLU A 15 -19.53 -8.61 3.27
C GLU A 15 -18.78 -9.93 3.06
N GLU A 16 -18.81 -10.85 4.03
CA GLU A 16 -18.19 -12.18 3.91
C GLU A 16 -19.01 -13.14 3.05
N PHE A 17 -20.35 -13.02 3.04
CA PHE A 17 -21.24 -13.88 2.28
C PHE A 17 -21.22 -13.56 0.77
N GLU A 18 -21.17 -12.28 0.41
CA GLU A 18 -21.01 -11.86 -1.00
C GLU A 18 -19.65 -12.30 -1.57
N ASP A 19 -18.57 -12.25 -0.78
CA ASP A 19 -17.21 -12.72 -1.17
C ASP A 19 -17.19 -14.23 -1.51
N PHE A 20 -18.11 -15.02 -0.93
CA PHE A 20 -18.21 -16.46 -1.12
C PHE A 20 -19.05 -16.86 -2.35
N ALA A 21 -20.14 -16.14 -2.63
CA ALA A 21 -20.97 -16.40 -3.82
C ALA A 21 -20.19 -16.11 -5.12
N GLU A 22 -19.46 -15.00 -5.15
CA GLU A 22 -18.61 -14.58 -6.28
C GLU A 22 -17.44 -15.57 -6.52
N GLN A 23 -17.01 -16.28 -5.48
CA GLN A 23 -15.98 -17.33 -5.57
C GLN A 23 -16.42 -18.57 -6.37
N THR A 24 -17.72 -18.85 -6.44
CA THR A 24 -18.24 -20.11 -7.00
C THR A 24 -18.45 -20.01 -8.51
N GLU A 25 -19.04 -18.92 -9.02
CA GLU A 25 -19.23 -18.70 -10.46
C GLU A 25 -17.90 -18.55 -11.22
N MET A 26 -16.88 -17.96 -10.56
CA MET A 26 -15.56 -17.77 -11.17
C MET A 26 -14.72 -19.06 -11.26
N ALA A 27 -14.99 -20.06 -10.41
CA ALA A 27 -14.28 -21.34 -10.47
C ALA A 27 -14.64 -22.14 -11.73
N GLU A 28 -15.87 -21.99 -12.23
CA GLU A 28 -16.34 -22.65 -13.45
C GLU A 28 -15.71 -22.01 -14.70
N ASP A 29 -15.58 -20.67 -14.73
CA ASP A 29 -14.98 -19.91 -15.84
C ASP A 29 -13.45 -20.12 -15.93
N LEU A 30 -12.77 -20.33 -14.78
CA LEU A 30 -11.33 -20.65 -14.72
C LEU A 30 -11.00 -22.03 -15.30
N ALA A 31 -11.89 -23.01 -15.11
CA ALA A 31 -11.66 -24.36 -15.59
C ALA A 31 -11.66 -24.44 -17.12
N GLU A 32 -12.53 -23.66 -17.78
CA GLU A 32 -12.64 -23.63 -19.25
C GLU A 32 -11.43 -22.90 -19.90
N GLN A 33 -10.87 -21.91 -19.22
CA GLN A 33 -9.75 -21.10 -19.73
C GLN A 33 -8.37 -21.76 -19.53
N MET A 34 -8.19 -22.61 -18.50
CA MET A 34 -6.95 -23.35 -18.27
C MET A 34 -6.67 -24.41 -19.34
N GLU A 35 -7.69 -24.94 -20.02
CA GLU A 35 -7.50 -25.86 -21.16
C GLU A 35 -6.80 -25.19 -22.35
N ILE A 36 -6.96 -23.87 -22.53
CA ILE A 36 -6.44 -23.13 -23.69
C ILE A 36 -4.94 -22.80 -23.54
N MET A 37 -4.39 -22.81 -22.31
CA MET A 37 -3.00 -22.40 -22.02
C MET A 37 -1.96 -23.53 -22.11
N GLY A 38 -2.39 -24.77 -22.34
CA GLY A 38 -1.51 -25.96 -22.37
C GLY A 38 -0.39 -25.94 -23.42
N ASP A 39 -0.44 -25.04 -24.40
CA ASP A 39 0.42 -25.07 -25.59
C ASP A 39 1.65 -24.11 -25.57
N ILE A 40 1.89 -23.33 -24.50
CA ILE A 40 2.98 -22.31 -24.48
C ILE A 40 4.11 -22.65 -23.49
N ILE A 41 4.64 -23.89 -23.52
CA ILE A 41 5.77 -24.29 -22.65
C ILE A 41 7.04 -24.59 -23.46
N ASP A 42 7.53 -23.60 -24.22
CA ASP A 42 8.93 -23.62 -24.63
C ASP A 42 9.53 -22.21 -24.60
N GLY A 43 10.56 -22.03 -23.75
CA GLY A 43 11.35 -20.81 -23.67
C GLY A 43 11.09 -19.90 -22.47
N GLY A 44 11.58 -20.29 -21.28
CA GLY A 44 12.20 -19.39 -20.28
C GLY A 44 11.49 -18.13 -19.76
N ILE A 45 10.22 -17.88 -20.09
CA ILE A 45 9.48 -16.70 -19.63
C ILE A 45 8.93 -16.95 -18.22
N ASN A 46 9.04 -15.95 -17.34
CA ASN A 46 8.39 -15.99 -16.04
C ASN A 46 6.86 -16.03 -16.23
N ILE A 47 6.23 -17.11 -15.78
CA ILE A 47 4.78 -17.34 -15.89
C ILE A 47 3.97 -16.15 -15.35
N GLY A 48 4.43 -15.49 -14.28
CA GLY A 48 3.77 -14.31 -13.71
C GLY A 48 3.79 -13.09 -14.64
N GLU A 49 4.88 -12.89 -15.38
CA GLU A 49 4.99 -11.81 -16.36
C GLU A 49 4.17 -12.09 -17.64
N LEU A 50 4.13 -13.36 -18.07
CA LEU A 50 3.32 -13.77 -19.22
C LEU A 50 1.82 -13.62 -18.94
N ILE A 51 1.35 -14.09 -17.78
CA ILE A 51 -0.06 -14.02 -17.42
C ILE A 51 -0.50 -12.54 -17.24
N ALA A 52 0.35 -11.68 -16.68
CA ALA A 52 0.04 -10.25 -16.56
C ALA A 52 -0.05 -9.52 -17.91
N LYS A 53 0.65 -10.00 -18.95
CA LYS A 53 0.61 -9.45 -20.32
C LYS A 53 -0.53 -10.00 -21.17
N VAL A 54 -0.90 -11.26 -20.97
CA VAL A 54 -1.93 -11.96 -21.76
C VAL A 54 -3.33 -11.70 -21.19
N PHE A 55 -3.46 -11.52 -19.87
CA PHE A 55 -4.73 -11.25 -19.20
C PHE A 55 -4.68 -9.86 -18.57
N PRO A 56 -5.23 -8.81 -19.23
CA PRO A 56 -5.31 -7.48 -18.63
C PRO A 56 -6.12 -7.59 -17.35
N THR A 57 -5.42 -7.57 -16.22
CA THR A 57 -6.06 -7.63 -14.91
C THR A 57 -6.55 -6.22 -14.59
N ASP A 58 -7.87 -6.02 -14.63
CA ASP A 58 -8.47 -4.69 -14.50
C ASP A 58 -8.31 -4.04 -13.12
N HIS A 59 -7.55 -4.65 -12.19
CA HIS A 59 -7.34 -4.16 -10.83
C HIS A 59 -5.87 -4.21 -10.43
N GLN A 60 -5.19 -3.08 -10.53
CA GLN A 60 -3.79 -2.88 -10.18
C GLN A 60 -3.56 -1.52 -9.50
N CYS A 61 -2.46 -1.39 -8.78
CA CYS A 61 -1.97 -0.17 -8.16
C CYS A 61 -0.49 0.02 -8.54
N SER A 62 -0.23 0.98 -9.43
CA SER A 62 1.13 1.48 -9.66
C SER A 62 1.47 2.50 -8.58
N VAL A 63 2.59 2.28 -7.88
CA VAL A 63 3.07 3.18 -6.83
C VAL A 63 4.29 3.92 -7.34
N GLN A 64 4.31 5.24 -7.14
CA GLN A 64 5.43 6.13 -7.45
C GLN A 64 5.79 6.92 -6.19
N ILE A 65 7.03 6.79 -5.75
CA ILE A 65 7.53 7.44 -4.54
C ILE A 65 8.61 8.44 -4.95
N TYR A 66 8.46 9.68 -4.50
CA TYR A 66 9.42 10.77 -4.69
C TYR A 66 9.96 11.19 -3.33
N ASN A 67 11.26 11.00 -3.11
CA ASN A 67 11.90 11.44 -1.90
C ASN A 67 12.60 12.78 -2.13
N TRP A 68 11.88 13.87 -1.84
CA TRP A 68 12.41 15.24 -1.91
C TRP A 68 13.09 15.68 -0.61
N CYS A 69 13.15 14.81 0.40
CA CYS A 69 13.87 15.11 1.62
C CYS A 69 15.36 14.80 1.49
N SER A 70 16.19 15.80 1.76
CA SER A 70 17.65 15.71 1.75
C SER A 70 18.23 14.83 2.87
N LYS A 71 17.55 14.72 4.03
CA LYS A 71 18.09 14.09 5.24
C LYS A 71 17.82 12.59 5.34
N TYR A 72 16.70 12.13 4.82
CA TYR A 72 16.24 10.76 5.01
C TYR A 72 16.44 9.92 3.75
N THR A 73 17.06 8.76 3.94
CA THR A 73 17.03 7.68 2.97
C THR A 73 15.92 6.72 3.37
N LEU A 74 15.05 6.33 2.42
CA LEU A 74 14.12 5.22 2.61
C LEU A 74 14.88 3.90 2.44
N ARG A 75 14.87 3.03 3.45
CA ARG A 75 15.62 1.75 3.44
C ARG A 75 14.75 0.60 3.90
N ASN A 76 15.27 -0.61 3.76
CA ASN A 76 14.66 -1.82 4.32
C ASN A 76 13.19 -1.95 3.90
N GLN A 77 12.96 -1.91 2.58
CA GLN A 77 11.64 -2.09 2.02
C GLN A 77 11.09 -3.44 2.48
N LYS A 78 9.91 -3.40 3.11
CA LYS A 78 9.13 -4.60 3.43
C LYS A 78 7.74 -4.45 2.82
N GLN A 79 7.14 -5.58 2.50
CA GLN A 79 5.80 -5.64 1.95
C GLN A 79 5.02 -6.82 2.51
N HIS A 80 3.76 -6.59 2.79
CA HIS A 80 2.76 -7.61 3.02
C HIS A 80 1.61 -7.44 2.02
N THR A 81 1.35 -8.49 1.25
CA THR A 81 0.23 -8.56 0.33
C THR A 81 -0.89 -9.36 1.00
N ASP A 82 -2.02 -8.72 1.27
CA ASP A 82 -3.20 -9.38 1.83
C ASP A 82 -4.05 -10.03 0.73
N THR A 83 -4.18 -9.35 -0.41
CA THR A 83 -4.85 -9.85 -1.63
C THR A 83 -4.09 -9.43 -2.87
N GLY A 84 -4.00 -10.33 -3.86
CA GLY A 84 -3.29 -10.07 -5.11
C GLY A 84 -1.83 -10.53 -5.08
N LEU A 85 -0.99 -9.90 -5.89
CA LEU A 85 0.43 -10.20 -6.02
C LEU A 85 1.28 -8.94 -6.25
N CYS A 86 2.58 -9.07 -5.98
CA CYS A 86 3.59 -8.09 -6.33
C CYS A 86 4.10 -8.38 -7.75
N ALA A 87 3.75 -7.54 -8.72
CA ALA A 87 4.19 -7.71 -10.11
C ALA A 87 5.57 -7.06 -10.33
N GLU A 88 5.77 -5.86 -9.79
CA GLU A 88 7.07 -5.18 -9.77
C GLU A 88 7.35 -4.70 -8.34
N PRO A 89 8.39 -5.21 -7.66
CA PRO A 89 8.71 -4.79 -6.30
C PRO A 89 9.22 -3.35 -6.29
N LEU A 90 8.89 -2.63 -5.21
CA LEU A 90 9.48 -1.33 -4.94
C LEU A 90 10.99 -1.48 -4.65
N PRO A 91 11.83 -0.49 -5.02
CA PRO A 91 13.27 -0.58 -4.82
C PRO A 91 13.61 -0.69 -3.33
N PRO A 92 14.62 -1.49 -2.94
CA PRO A 92 14.96 -1.71 -1.53
C PRO A 92 15.45 -0.44 -0.82
N THR A 93 15.88 0.57 -1.59
CA THR A 93 16.37 1.84 -1.07
C THR A 93 16.01 2.98 -2.03
N ILE A 94 15.55 4.11 -1.48
CA ILE A 94 15.32 5.37 -2.20
C ILE A 94 16.10 6.46 -1.46
N LYS A 95 17.12 6.99 -2.11
CA LYS A 95 18.00 8.05 -1.57
C LYS A 95 17.29 9.41 -1.56
N PRO A 96 17.83 10.40 -0.85
CA PRO A 96 17.47 11.79 -1.08
C PRO A 96 17.48 12.16 -2.57
N ASP A 97 16.56 13.04 -2.96
CA ASP A 97 16.40 13.57 -4.33
C ASP A 97 16.29 12.48 -5.40
N SER A 98 15.65 11.36 -5.06
CA SER A 98 15.45 10.24 -5.97
C SER A 98 14.05 9.66 -5.86
N SER A 99 13.72 8.74 -6.77
CA SER A 99 12.38 8.15 -6.85
C SER A 99 12.44 6.63 -7.01
N GLY A 100 11.32 5.99 -6.70
CA GLY A 100 11.12 4.56 -6.87
C GLY A 100 9.72 4.28 -7.40
N LYS A 101 9.57 3.18 -8.12
CA LYS A 101 8.28 2.71 -8.63
C LYS A 101 8.07 1.23 -8.32
N GLY A 102 6.81 0.82 -8.26
CA GLY A 102 6.39 -0.57 -8.12
C GLY A 102 4.99 -0.79 -8.67
N LEU A 103 4.61 -2.05 -8.83
CA LEU A 103 3.32 -2.46 -9.38
C LEU A 103 2.75 -3.63 -8.58
N PHE A 104 1.52 -3.44 -8.10
CA PHE A 104 0.75 -4.46 -7.41
C PHE A 104 -0.52 -4.76 -8.19
N SER A 105 -0.82 -6.03 -8.40
CA SER A 105 -1.95 -6.44 -9.23
C SER A 105 -2.83 -7.45 -8.49
N LYS A 106 -4.09 -7.59 -8.90
CA LYS A 106 -4.90 -8.73 -8.46
C LYS A 106 -4.25 -10.03 -8.91
N THR A 107 -4.56 -11.11 -8.22
CA THR A 107 -4.22 -12.44 -8.70
C THR A 107 -5.10 -12.73 -9.92
N PRO A 108 -4.53 -13.17 -11.04
CA PRO A 108 -5.30 -13.61 -12.20
C PRO A 108 -6.34 -14.66 -11.78
N HIS A 109 -7.55 -14.54 -12.33
CA HIS A 109 -8.63 -15.50 -12.06
C HIS A 109 -9.02 -15.66 -10.58
N ALA A 110 -8.76 -14.64 -9.76
CA ALA A 110 -9.33 -14.51 -8.42
C ALA A 110 -10.38 -13.39 -8.41
N PRO A 111 -11.49 -13.51 -7.65
CA PRO A 111 -12.55 -12.51 -7.58
C PRO A 111 -12.19 -11.49 -6.49
N ARG A 112 -10.89 -11.29 -6.29
CA ARG A 112 -10.34 -10.40 -5.28
C ARG A 112 -9.53 -9.33 -5.97
N GLY A 113 -9.69 -8.10 -5.51
CA GLY A 113 -8.87 -6.99 -5.95
C GLY A 113 -7.41 -7.10 -5.48
N SER A 114 -6.70 -5.98 -5.52
CA SER A 114 -5.31 -5.89 -5.05
C SER A 114 -5.24 -5.09 -3.76
N GLY A 115 -4.52 -5.58 -2.75
CA GLY A 115 -4.45 -4.91 -1.46
C GLY A 115 -3.28 -5.37 -0.63
N GLY A 116 -2.59 -4.41 -0.05
CA GLY A 116 -1.44 -4.68 0.79
C GLY A 116 -0.95 -3.44 1.53
N VAL A 117 0.09 -3.66 2.31
CA VAL A 117 0.86 -2.62 2.98
C VAL A 117 2.33 -2.80 2.64
N PHE A 118 3.04 -1.70 2.46
CA PHE A 118 4.49 -1.70 2.39
C PHE A 118 5.06 -0.65 3.34
N THR A 119 6.30 -0.87 3.75
CA THR A 119 6.99 0.01 4.68
C THR A 119 8.41 0.33 4.23
N TYR A 120 8.89 1.50 4.63
CA TYR A 120 10.30 1.87 4.57
C TYR A 120 10.76 2.43 5.90
N ASP A 121 11.95 2.03 6.33
CA ASP A 121 12.64 2.68 7.43
C ASP A 121 13.13 4.05 6.98
N LEU A 122 12.81 5.09 7.75
CA LEU A 122 13.26 6.46 7.55
C LEU A 122 14.61 6.63 8.23
N TYR A 123 15.69 6.35 7.48
CA TYR A 123 17.06 6.50 7.97
C TYR A 123 17.56 7.92 7.83
N ASN A 124 17.80 8.58 8.97
CA ASN A 124 18.42 9.89 9.02
C ASN A 124 19.94 9.75 8.77
N THR A 125 20.42 10.38 7.70
CA THR A 125 21.80 10.24 7.23
C THR A 125 22.80 10.92 8.17
N ASP A 126 22.41 12.03 8.79
CA ASP A 126 23.26 12.81 9.69
C ASP A 126 23.42 12.09 11.04
N LYS A 127 22.28 11.64 11.61
CA LYS A 127 22.24 10.94 12.90
C LYS A 127 22.60 9.45 12.80
N LYS A 128 22.78 8.94 11.57
CA LYS A 128 23.07 7.54 11.26
C LYS A 128 22.13 6.51 11.90
N LYS A 129 20.85 6.85 12.05
CA LYS A 129 19.84 5.98 12.68
C LYS A 129 18.47 6.07 11.98
N CYS A 130 17.66 5.04 12.14
CA CYS A 130 16.25 5.09 11.73
C CYS A 130 15.43 5.81 12.81
N GLU A 131 14.67 6.85 12.43
CA GLU A 131 13.84 7.63 13.36
C GLU A 131 12.35 7.23 13.32
N GLY A 132 11.96 6.41 12.35
CA GLY A 132 10.62 5.83 12.26
C GLY A 132 10.45 5.00 11.00
N ARG A 133 9.27 4.41 10.84
CA ARG A 133 8.93 3.56 9.69
C ARG A 133 7.75 4.16 8.93
N MET A 134 7.98 4.62 7.70
CA MET A 134 6.89 4.98 6.80
C MET A 134 6.07 3.72 6.51
N ALA A 135 4.75 3.81 6.63
CA ALA A 135 3.81 2.75 6.25
C ALA A 135 2.77 3.29 5.27
N VAL A 136 2.52 2.52 4.21
CA VAL A 136 1.59 2.87 3.15
C VAL A 136 0.68 1.70 2.87
N LEU A 137 -0.62 1.94 2.90
CA LEU A 137 -1.64 0.97 2.51
C LEU A 137 -2.28 1.37 1.18
N TYR A 138 -2.50 0.37 0.33
CA TYR A 138 -3.34 0.47 -0.86
C TYR A 138 -4.37 -0.66 -0.85
N LYS A 139 -5.60 -0.36 -1.26
CA LYS A 139 -6.67 -1.35 -1.48
C LYS A 139 -7.51 -0.93 -2.68
N VAL A 140 -7.34 -1.65 -3.77
CA VAL A 140 -8.17 -1.59 -4.98
C VAL A 140 -9.12 -2.77 -4.91
N PRO A 141 -10.44 -2.57 -4.74
CA PRO A 141 -11.41 -3.67 -4.70
C PRO A 141 -11.57 -4.30 -6.10
N TYR A 142 -12.23 -5.46 -6.14
CA TYR A 142 -12.61 -6.12 -7.39
C TYR A 142 -13.71 -5.32 -8.10
N ASP A 143 -14.84 -5.06 -7.44
CA ASP A 143 -15.88 -4.19 -8.03
C ASP A 143 -15.81 -2.74 -7.50
N LEU A 144 -15.51 -1.80 -8.41
CA LEU A 144 -15.47 -0.37 -8.14
C LEU A 144 -16.86 0.30 -8.07
N ASN A 145 -17.91 -0.37 -8.55
CA ASN A 145 -19.30 0.08 -8.38
C ASN A 145 -19.79 -0.14 -6.95
N LEU A 146 -19.32 -1.20 -6.30
CA LEU A 146 -19.70 -1.57 -4.94
C LEU A 146 -18.79 -0.95 -3.88
N ARG A 147 -17.48 -0.85 -4.16
CA ARG A 147 -16.49 -0.42 -3.16
C ARG A 147 -15.55 0.65 -3.70
N SER A 148 -15.18 1.60 -2.84
CA SER A 148 -14.19 2.63 -3.16
C SER A 148 -12.77 2.09 -3.01
N ILE A 149 -11.84 2.60 -3.83
CA ILE A 149 -10.40 2.42 -3.59
C ILE A 149 -10.00 3.18 -2.33
N ILE A 150 -9.27 2.52 -1.43
CA ILE A 150 -8.81 3.08 -0.16
C ILE A 150 -7.28 3.11 -0.13
N PHE A 151 -6.72 4.19 0.39
CA PHE A 151 -5.29 4.28 0.68
C PHE A 151 -5.03 5.01 1.99
N ALA A 152 -3.88 4.75 2.59
CA ALA A 152 -3.45 5.39 3.83
C ALA A 152 -1.93 5.58 3.86
N ILE A 153 -1.49 6.63 4.54
CA ILE A 153 -0.08 6.96 4.76
C ILE A 153 0.15 7.32 6.22
N GLY A 154 1.31 6.95 6.77
CA GLY A 154 1.66 7.29 8.15
C GLY A 154 3.10 6.94 8.49
N ILE A 155 3.47 7.25 9.74
CA ILE A 155 4.76 6.86 10.32
C ILE A 155 4.48 6.02 11.57
N MET A 156 5.04 4.83 11.58
CA MET A 156 4.92 3.84 12.64
C MET A 156 6.22 3.78 13.45
N ASP A 157 6.12 3.24 14.66
CA ASP A 157 7.29 2.89 15.47
C ASP A 157 8.13 1.79 14.78
N MET A 158 9.44 1.78 15.00
CA MET A 158 10.37 0.83 14.40
C MET A 158 10.08 -0.64 14.74
N ALA A 159 9.41 -0.92 15.87
CA ALA A 159 8.96 -2.25 16.26
C ALA A 159 7.73 -2.74 15.47
N THR A 160 7.10 -1.88 14.67
CA THR A 160 5.90 -2.23 13.90
C THR A 160 6.26 -3.11 12.70
N GLU A 161 5.90 -4.38 12.72
CA GLU A 161 6.13 -5.29 11.59
C GLU A 161 5.25 -4.96 10.38
N CYS A 162 5.78 -5.24 9.18
CA CYS A 162 5.04 -5.12 7.93
C CYS A 162 4.28 -6.41 7.66
N ASP A 163 3.11 -6.57 8.27
CA ASP A 163 2.36 -7.81 8.27
C ASP A 163 0.84 -7.60 8.09
N LYS A 164 0.09 -8.70 8.23
CA LYS A 164 -1.38 -8.70 8.17
C LYS A 164 -2.02 -7.86 9.27
N HIS A 165 -1.40 -7.78 10.45
CA HIS A 165 -1.92 -6.96 11.54
C HIS A 165 -1.79 -5.48 11.20
N LEU A 166 -0.66 -5.03 10.64
CA LEU A 166 -0.49 -3.66 10.17
C LEU A 166 -1.49 -3.33 9.06
N PHE A 167 -1.68 -4.22 8.08
CA PHE A 167 -2.68 -4.05 7.03
C PHE A 167 -4.09 -3.82 7.62
N HIS A 168 -4.53 -4.72 8.51
CA HIS A 168 -5.85 -4.63 9.12
C HIS A 168 -6.00 -3.38 10.01
N ASN A 169 -4.95 -3.00 10.74
CA ASN A 169 -4.91 -1.77 11.54
C ASN A 169 -5.12 -0.54 10.65
N MET A 170 -4.31 -0.40 9.60
CA MET A 170 -4.40 0.73 8.67
C MET A 170 -5.72 0.73 7.88
N TYR A 171 -6.33 -0.43 7.61
CA TYR A 171 -7.58 -0.51 6.85
C TYR A 171 -8.84 -0.30 7.70
N LYS A 172 -8.93 -0.91 8.88
CA LYS A 172 -10.18 -0.94 9.67
C LYS A 172 -10.18 -0.02 10.89
N LYS A 173 -9.02 0.26 11.51
CA LYS A 173 -8.96 1.02 12.78
C LYS A 173 -8.93 2.54 12.55
N ALA A 174 -9.11 3.30 13.63
CA ALA A 174 -9.11 4.76 13.59
C ALA A 174 -7.67 5.32 13.40
N PRO A 175 -7.52 6.40 12.62
CA PRO A 175 -6.23 7.03 12.36
C PRO A 175 -5.68 7.67 13.65
N HIS A 176 -4.46 7.30 14.04
CA HIS A 176 -3.69 7.98 15.09
C HIS A 176 -2.22 8.15 14.67
N MET A 177 -1.63 7.12 14.05
CA MET A 177 -0.27 7.14 13.46
C MET A 177 -0.29 7.19 11.92
N PHE A 178 -1.47 7.37 11.32
CA PHE A 178 -1.67 7.42 9.89
C PHE A 178 -2.93 8.24 9.56
N VAL A 179 -3.07 8.65 8.31
CA VAL A 179 -4.32 9.16 7.73
C VAL A 179 -4.80 8.21 6.63
N ARG A 180 -6.12 8.09 6.45
CA ARG A 180 -6.74 7.21 5.46
C ARG A 180 -7.81 7.96 4.69
N GLY A 181 -7.91 7.68 3.39
CA GLY A 181 -8.90 8.29 2.51
C GLY A 181 -9.29 7.40 1.33
N LYS A 182 -10.28 7.88 0.58
CA LYS A 182 -10.73 7.29 -0.68
C LYS A 182 -9.94 7.89 -1.85
N ALA A 183 -9.63 7.07 -2.85
CA ALA A 183 -9.04 7.57 -4.10
C ALA A 183 -10.03 8.50 -4.85
N GLY A 184 -9.50 9.38 -5.70
CA GLY A 184 -10.28 10.38 -6.43
C GLY A 184 -10.77 11.57 -5.58
N GLY A 185 -10.49 11.57 -4.27
CA GLY A 185 -10.69 12.72 -3.39
C GLY A 185 -9.44 13.62 -3.29
N SER A 186 -9.41 14.46 -2.25
CA SER A 186 -8.25 15.28 -1.91
C SER A 186 -7.02 14.43 -1.57
N SER A 187 -5.83 15.01 -1.76
CA SER A 187 -4.58 14.41 -1.30
C SER A 187 -4.58 14.20 0.21
N LEU A 188 -4.00 13.08 0.65
CA LEU A 188 -3.68 12.84 2.05
C LEU A 188 -2.36 13.52 2.40
N GLU A 189 -2.28 14.04 3.62
CA GLU A 189 -1.07 14.61 4.20
C GLU A 189 -0.93 14.10 5.64
N PHE A 190 0.26 13.63 5.98
CA PHE A 190 0.62 13.22 7.33
C PHE A 190 1.89 13.97 7.75
N GLU A 191 1.78 14.74 8.83
CA GLU A 191 2.87 15.55 9.37
C GLU A 191 3.49 14.90 10.62
N SER A 192 4.81 14.85 10.66
CA SER A 192 5.64 14.39 11.78
C SER A 192 7.02 15.02 11.65
N PHE A 193 8.11 14.30 12.00
CA PHE A 193 9.48 14.72 11.71
C PHE A 193 9.79 14.74 10.19
N VAL A 194 8.97 14.06 9.39
CA VAL A 194 8.82 14.31 7.95
C VAL A 194 7.36 14.55 7.58
N THR A 195 7.12 15.27 6.49
CA THR A 195 5.79 15.38 5.87
C THR A 195 5.68 14.38 4.72
N ILE A 196 4.66 13.53 4.77
CA ILE A 196 4.31 12.58 3.69
C ILE A 196 3.02 13.08 3.05
N ARG A 197 3.02 13.22 1.73
CA ARG A 197 1.81 13.48 0.93
C ARG A 197 1.54 12.34 -0.01
N ALA A 198 0.27 12.02 -0.22
CA ALA A 198 -0.10 11.06 -1.24
C ALA A 198 -1.44 11.38 -1.89
N ASN A 199 -1.57 10.99 -3.15
CA ASN A 199 -2.85 10.93 -3.84
C ASN A 199 -2.93 9.63 -4.66
N MET A 200 -4.16 9.24 -4.99
CA MET A 200 -4.43 8.01 -5.74
C MET A 200 -5.57 8.23 -6.73
N SER A 201 -5.41 7.75 -7.97
CA SER A 201 -6.48 7.78 -8.97
C SER A 201 -7.59 6.78 -8.64
N ASN A 202 -8.83 7.14 -8.97
CA ASN A 202 -9.99 6.27 -8.76
C ASN A 202 -10.31 5.46 -10.02
N SER A 203 -9.48 4.45 -10.32
CA SER A 203 -9.65 3.57 -11.49
C SER A 203 -9.12 2.17 -11.18
N GLY A 204 -9.57 1.17 -11.95
CA GLY A 204 -9.07 -0.20 -11.83
C GLY A 204 -7.56 -0.30 -12.04
N LYS A 205 -6.99 0.54 -12.91
CA LYS A 205 -5.54 0.74 -13.07
C LYS A 205 -5.07 1.95 -12.26
N ALA A 206 -5.17 1.86 -10.94
CA ALA A 206 -4.89 2.97 -10.05
C ALA A 206 -3.40 3.36 -10.07
N VAL A 207 -3.14 4.65 -9.96
CA VAL A 207 -1.80 5.21 -9.76
C VAL A 207 -1.78 5.96 -8.44
N MET A 208 -0.91 5.55 -7.53
CA MET A 208 -0.64 6.23 -6.26
C MET A 208 0.70 6.95 -6.36
N LYS A 209 0.69 8.26 -6.10
CA LYS A 209 1.92 9.05 -5.98
C LYS A 209 2.12 9.45 -4.53
N ILE A 210 3.37 9.38 -4.08
CA ILE A 210 3.78 9.64 -2.71
C ILE A 210 4.98 10.56 -2.74
N GLU A 211 4.95 11.61 -1.92
CA GLU A 211 6.03 12.58 -1.79
C GLU A 211 6.48 12.67 -0.33
N ILE A 212 7.79 12.63 -0.11
CA ILE A 212 8.43 12.89 1.19
C ILE A 212 9.13 14.24 1.06
N ILE A 213 8.67 15.25 1.81
CA ILE A 213 9.02 16.66 1.52
C ILE A 213 9.87 17.28 2.64
N LYS A 214 9.26 17.62 3.77
CA LYS A 214 9.91 18.41 4.83
C LYS A 214 10.74 17.52 5.73
N CYS A 215 11.89 18.01 6.15
CA CYS A 215 12.71 17.41 7.19
C CYS A 215 13.15 18.53 8.13
N GLN A 216 12.32 18.81 9.14
CA GLN A 216 12.57 19.94 10.06
C GLN A 216 13.99 19.84 10.64
N GLU A 217 14.72 20.96 10.61
CA GLU A 217 15.93 21.12 11.42
C GLU A 217 15.47 21.25 12.87
N GLN A 218 15.89 20.32 13.71
CA GLN A 218 16.00 20.65 15.13
C GLN A 218 17.23 21.55 15.22
N GLU A 219 17.02 22.86 15.32
CA GLU A 219 18.05 23.75 15.84
C GLU A 219 18.32 23.30 17.28
N GLU A 220 19.41 22.57 17.45
CA GLU A 220 19.95 22.23 18.75
C GLU A 220 20.48 23.53 19.36
N MET A 221 19.69 24.14 20.24
CA MET A 221 20.09 25.32 21.01
C MET A 221 21.20 24.91 21.98
N THR A 222 22.45 24.99 21.53
CA THR A 222 23.63 24.97 22.39
C THR A 222 23.54 26.16 23.35
N ARG A 223 23.12 25.90 24.58
CA ARG A 223 23.38 26.78 25.73
C ARG A 223 24.84 26.66 26.11
N ASP A 224 25.70 27.28 25.31
CA ASP A 224 27.05 27.63 25.75
C ASP A 224 26.99 28.96 26.51
N SER A 225 27.23 28.84 27.82
CA SER A 225 28.08 29.73 28.62
C SER A 225 28.02 31.24 28.33
N PHE A 226 27.23 31.95 29.13
CA PHE A 226 27.67 33.25 29.65
C PHE A 226 27.95 33.10 31.15
N HIS A 227 29.23 32.83 31.43
CA HIS A 227 29.88 33.31 32.63
C HIS A 227 30.39 34.72 32.33
N SER A 228 29.85 35.71 33.03
CA SER A 228 30.53 36.95 33.42
C SER A 228 29.80 37.51 34.64
#